data_AF-A0A2P8H889-F1
#
_entry.id   AF-A0A2P8H889-F1
#
_cell.length_a   1.000
_cell.length_b   1.000
_cell.length_c   1.000
_cell.angle_alpha   90.00
_cell.angle_beta   90.00
_cell.angle_gamma   90.00
#
_symmetry.space_group_name_H-M   'P 1'
#
loop_
_entity.id
_entity.type
_entity.pdbx_description
1 polymer ?
#
loop_
_entity_poly.entity_id
_entity_poly.type
_entity_poly.pdbx_seq_one_letter_code
_entity_poly.pdbx_strand_id
1 'polypeptide(L)'
;MRVKFLATTMVLMIVTTFCFAQYQQNLPKARPIPPNAASMFKVLERPIGTFTGTIPISFPLCSISSGPLSANVTLNYNSTGGIKVEELSSCVGLGFSLADGAGRITQMVRGKPDDMSVGMLNNPYAKPSTFSTSNTNHLYALSHDFLDLEPDTYLYNFNGRSG
;
A
#
# COMPACT_ATOMS: atom_id res chain seq x y z
N MET A 1 32.15 25.33 -52.63
CA MET A 1 31.25 25.69 -51.51
C MET A 1 30.23 24.60 -51.17
N ARG A 2 29.67 23.87 -52.16
CA ARG A 2 28.61 22.85 -51.96
C ARG A 2 29.01 21.60 -51.15
N VAL A 3 30.24 21.09 -51.30
CA VAL A 3 30.69 19.84 -50.63
C VAL A 3 30.93 20.04 -49.13
N LYS A 4 31.46 21.20 -48.71
CA LYS A 4 31.71 21.52 -47.30
C LYS A 4 30.40 21.68 -46.52
N PHE A 5 29.37 22.25 -47.15
CA PHE A 5 28.03 22.38 -46.57
C PHE A 5 27.36 21.01 -46.35
N LEU A 6 27.46 20.11 -47.33
CA LEU A 6 26.91 18.75 -47.23
C LEU A 6 27.59 17.94 -46.11
N ALA A 7 28.92 18.07 -45.98
CA ALA A 7 29.67 17.40 -44.93
C ALA A 7 29.27 17.91 -43.53
N THR A 8 29.06 19.21 -43.35
CA THR A 8 28.65 19.78 -42.07
C THR A 8 27.23 19.36 -41.65
N THR A 9 26.29 19.27 -42.59
CA THR A 9 24.93 18.82 -42.29
C THR A 9 24.88 17.33 -41.96
N MET A 10 25.74 16.52 -42.58
CA MET A 10 25.82 15.09 -42.31
C MET A 10 26.43 14.81 -40.93
N VAL A 11 27.42 15.58 -40.51
CA VAL A 11 28.00 15.50 -39.15
C VAL A 11 26.97 15.93 -38.10
N LEU A 12 26.16 16.96 -38.37
CA LEU A 12 25.11 17.41 -37.45
C LEU A 12 24.01 16.36 -37.24
N MET A 13 23.64 15.60 -38.29
CA MET A 13 22.69 14.49 -38.17
C MET A 13 23.23 13.31 -37.33
N ILE A 14 24.53 13.02 -37.41
CA ILE A 14 25.16 11.92 -36.65
C ILE A 14 25.25 12.23 -35.15
N VAL A 15 25.35 13.50 -34.76
CA VAL A 15 25.38 13.90 -33.33
C VAL A 15 23.98 13.81 -32.69
N THR A 16 22.91 13.94 -33.49
CA THR A 16 21.52 13.87 -32.99
C THR A 16 20.96 12.47 -32.81
N THR A 17 21.65 11.42 -33.27
CA THR A 17 21.14 10.03 -33.19
C THR A 17 21.45 9.32 -31.87
N PHE A 18 22.24 9.92 -30.98
CA PHE A 18 22.45 9.41 -29.62
C PHE A 18 21.35 9.86 -28.67
N CYS A 19 20.14 9.31 -28.85
CA CYS A 19 19.06 9.45 -27.88
C CYS A 19 19.23 8.35 -26.81
N PHE A 20 19.69 8.73 -25.62
CA PHE A 20 19.62 7.85 -24.46
C PHE A 20 18.17 7.85 -23.96
N ALA A 21 17.48 6.72 -24.12
CA ALA A 21 16.19 6.51 -23.48
C ALA A 21 16.37 6.46 -21.95
N GLN A 22 15.44 7.05 -21.20
CA GLN A 22 15.41 6.94 -19.75
C GLN A 22 15.11 5.49 -19.37
N TYR A 23 16.11 4.77 -18.89
CA TYR A 23 15.92 3.43 -18.33
C TYR A 23 15.48 3.56 -16.87
N GLN A 24 14.19 3.34 -16.60
CA GLN A 24 13.63 3.33 -15.25
C GLN A 24 13.86 1.93 -14.64
N GLN A 25 14.91 1.75 -13.82
CA GLN A 25 15.21 0.48 -13.12
C GLN A 25 14.07 0.09 -12.14
N ASN A 26 13.39 1.07 -11.56
CA ASN A 26 12.43 0.86 -10.47
C ASN A 26 11.01 1.22 -10.89
N LEU A 27 10.34 0.26 -11.55
CA LEU A 27 8.89 0.30 -11.70
C LEU A 27 8.24 0.10 -10.32
N PRO A 28 7.16 0.83 -9.98
CA PRO A 28 6.40 0.58 -8.76
C PRO A 28 5.93 -0.88 -8.77
N LYS A 29 6.44 -1.68 -7.84
CA LYS A 29 5.94 -3.05 -7.65
C LYS A 29 4.62 -2.96 -6.89
N ALA A 30 3.52 -3.18 -7.60
CA ALA A 30 2.21 -3.28 -6.95
C ALA A 30 2.24 -4.44 -5.94
N ARG A 31 1.95 -4.13 -4.67
CA ARG A 31 1.75 -5.11 -3.61
C ARG A 31 0.26 -5.13 -3.29
N PRO A 32 -0.56 -5.96 -3.97
CA PRO A 32 -1.99 -5.99 -3.72
C PRO A 32 -2.26 -6.46 -2.28
N ILE A 33 -3.22 -5.81 -1.64
CA ILE A 33 -3.69 -6.19 -0.31
C ILE A 33 -4.41 -7.54 -0.44
N PRO A 34 -4.20 -8.49 0.50
CA PRO A 34 -4.90 -9.76 0.44
C PRO A 34 -6.43 -9.56 0.53
N PRO A 35 -7.24 -10.36 -0.18
CA PRO A 35 -8.70 -10.14 -0.29
C PRO A 35 -9.41 -10.02 1.07
N ASN A 36 -8.98 -10.80 2.07
CA ASN A 36 -9.56 -10.74 3.41
C ASN A 36 -9.34 -9.37 4.08
N ALA A 37 -8.14 -8.79 3.96
CA ALA A 37 -7.87 -7.46 4.49
C ALA A 37 -8.55 -6.37 3.66
N ALA A 38 -8.55 -6.51 2.33
CA ALA A 38 -9.24 -5.56 1.44
C ALA A 38 -10.74 -5.47 1.75
N SER A 39 -11.42 -6.60 2.00
CA SER A 39 -12.84 -6.64 2.36
C SER A 39 -13.16 -5.90 3.67
N MET A 40 -12.20 -5.87 4.61
CA MET A 40 -12.31 -5.15 5.88
C MET A 40 -12.06 -3.65 5.68
N PHE A 41 -11.00 -3.29 4.95
CA PHE A 41 -10.64 -1.89 4.69
C PHE A 41 -11.66 -1.15 3.84
N LYS A 42 -12.45 -1.87 3.04
CA LYS A 42 -13.57 -1.29 2.30
C LYS A 42 -14.50 -0.46 3.20
N VAL A 43 -14.67 -0.84 4.47
CA VAL A 43 -15.49 -0.09 5.45
C VAL A 43 -14.81 1.19 5.92
N LEU A 44 -13.48 1.23 5.97
CA LEU A 44 -12.72 2.43 6.33
C LEU A 44 -12.71 3.45 5.20
N GLU A 45 -12.54 3.00 3.95
CA GLU A 45 -12.59 3.88 2.77
C GLU A 45 -14.01 4.38 2.49
N ARG A 46 -15.00 3.50 2.66
CA ARG A 46 -16.42 3.82 2.47
C ARG A 46 -17.19 3.49 3.76
N PRO A 47 -17.34 4.46 4.67
CA PRO A 47 -18.13 4.25 5.88
C PRO A 47 -19.57 3.87 5.51
N ILE A 48 -20.03 2.78 6.10
CA ILE A 48 -21.38 2.27 5.91
C ILE A 48 -22.32 3.14 6.75
N GLY A 49 -23.40 3.60 6.17
CA GLY A 49 -24.35 4.43 6.88
C GLY A 49 -25.47 4.92 5.98
N THR A 50 -26.59 5.27 6.60
CA THR A 50 -27.77 5.78 5.90
C THR A 50 -27.43 7.05 5.10
N PHE A 51 -26.47 7.85 5.57
CA PHE A 51 -25.96 9.03 4.86
C PHE A 51 -25.16 8.70 3.58
N THR A 52 -24.57 7.51 3.47
CA THR A 52 -23.90 7.04 2.24
C THR A 52 -24.81 6.19 1.35
N GLY A 53 -26.10 6.15 1.66
CA GLY A 53 -27.09 5.33 0.94
C GLY A 53 -26.88 3.82 1.13
N THR A 54 -26.21 3.43 2.21
CA THR A 54 -25.90 2.03 2.52
C THR A 54 -26.48 1.65 3.89
N ILE A 55 -26.76 0.36 4.09
CA ILE A 55 -27.33 -0.14 5.34
C ILE A 55 -26.30 -1.07 5.97
N PRO A 56 -25.96 -0.91 7.26
CA PRO A 56 -25.10 -1.86 7.94
C PRO A 56 -25.83 -3.19 8.12
N ILE A 57 -25.31 -4.26 7.51
CA ILE A 57 -25.82 -5.62 7.65
C ILE A 57 -24.78 -6.45 8.41
N SER A 58 -25.17 -6.95 9.58
CA SER A 58 -24.31 -7.78 10.45
C SER A 58 -25.08 -8.99 10.96
N PHE A 59 -24.41 -10.14 10.98
CA PHE A 59 -24.95 -11.41 11.47
C PHE A 59 -24.06 -11.94 12.59
N PRO A 60 -24.53 -12.04 13.84
CA PRO A 60 -23.75 -12.64 14.91
C PRO A 60 -23.59 -14.14 14.67
N LEU A 61 -22.35 -14.64 14.67
CA LEU A 61 -22.05 -16.06 14.49
C LEU A 61 -21.87 -16.77 15.83
N CYS A 62 -20.97 -16.27 16.67
CA CYS A 62 -20.74 -16.83 18.00
C CYS A 62 -20.14 -15.78 18.94
N SER A 63 -20.34 -15.99 20.23
CA SER A 63 -19.66 -15.25 21.30
C SER A 63 -18.70 -16.21 21.99
N ILE A 64 -17.41 -15.85 22.00
CA ILE A 64 -16.36 -16.61 22.66
C ILE A 64 -16.02 -15.86 23.94
N SER A 65 -16.11 -16.54 25.09
CA SER A 65 -15.73 -15.98 26.38
C SER A 65 -14.75 -16.90 27.11
N SER A 66 -13.71 -16.30 27.69
CA SER A 66 -12.74 -16.99 28.53
C SER A 66 -12.24 -16.03 29.61
N GLY A 67 -12.66 -16.28 30.85
CA GLY A 67 -12.36 -15.39 31.99
C GLY A 67 -12.84 -13.95 31.72
N PRO A 68 -11.96 -12.93 31.85
CA PRO A 68 -12.31 -11.53 31.59
C PRO A 68 -12.37 -11.17 30.09
N LEU A 69 -11.98 -12.08 29.18
CA LEU A 69 -11.97 -11.83 27.74
C LEU A 69 -13.29 -12.28 27.12
N SER A 70 -13.94 -11.37 26.40
CA SER A 70 -15.11 -11.67 25.56
C SER A 70 -14.90 -11.12 24.16
N ALA A 71 -15.31 -11.92 23.18
CA ALA A 71 -15.13 -11.65 21.76
C ALA A 71 -16.37 -12.12 21.00
N ASN A 72 -17.06 -11.20 20.32
CA ASN A 72 -18.20 -11.54 19.48
C ASN A 72 -17.74 -11.64 18.04
N VAL A 73 -17.87 -12.83 17.45
CA VAL A 73 -17.58 -13.07 16.03
C VAL A 73 -18.83 -12.76 15.22
N THR A 74 -18.72 -11.82 14.30
CA THR A 74 -19.81 -11.38 13.44
C THR A 74 -19.44 -11.51 11.97
N LEU A 75 -20.42 -11.78 11.13
CA LEU A 75 -20.30 -11.77 9.69
C LEU A 75 -20.94 -10.48 9.16
N ASN A 76 -20.14 -9.62 8.54
CA ASN A 76 -20.60 -8.35 8.01
C ASN A 76 -20.65 -8.37 6.50
N TYR A 77 -21.71 -7.81 5.93
CA TYR A 77 -21.83 -7.60 4.49
C TYR A 77 -21.59 -6.14 4.15
N ASN A 78 -20.47 -5.87 3.47
CA ASN A 78 -19.96 -4.51 3.22
C ASN A 78 -20.27 -4.01 1.79
N SER A 79 -20.95 -4.83 0.98
CA SER A 79 -21.23 -4.55 -0.43
C SER A 79 -22.68 -4.16 -0.70
N THR A 80 -23.36 -3.54 0.27
CA THR A 80 -24.73 -3.03 0.10
C THR A 80 -24.84 -1.93 -0.96
N GLY A 81 -23.74 -1.22 -1.24
CA GLY A 81 -23.66 -0.24 -2.33
C GLY A 81 -23.21 -0.83 -3.68
N GLY A 82 -23.09 -2.16 -3.78
CA GLY A 82 -22.59 -2.87 -4.96
C GLY A 82 -21.23 -3.54 -4.75
N ILE A 83 -20.91 -4.44 -5.68
CA ILE A 83 -19.65 -5.18 -5.75
C ILE A 83 -18.91 -4.72 -7.02
N LYS A 84 -17.62 -4.37 -6.90
CA LYS A 84 -16.82 -3.99 -8.07
C LYS A 84 -16.46 -5.23 -8.90
N VAL A 85 -16.26 -5.05 -10.21
CA VAL A 85 -15.90 -6.17 -11.11
C VAL A 85 -14.57 -6.80 -10.71
N GLU A 86 -13.59 -5.98 -10.32
CA GLU A 86 -12.30 -6.48 -9.81
C GLU A 86 -12.30 -6.90 -8.33
N GLU A 87 -13.46 -6.94 -7.66
CA GLU A 87 -13.52 -7.29 -6.24
C GLU A 87 -13.31 -8.80 -6.03
N LEU A 88 -12.29 -9.14 -5.23
CA LEU A 88 -11.99 -10.52 -4.87
C LEU A 88 -12.78 -10.96 -3.64
N SER A 89 -13.21 -12.22 -3.62
CA SER A 89 -13.91 -12.77 -2.46
C SER A 89 -12.99 -12.92 -1.26
N SER A 90 -13.49 -12.61 -0.07
CA SER A 90 -12.81 -12.95 1.18
C SER A 90 -12.92 -14.46 1.45
N CYS A 91 -12.34 -14.92 2.57
CA CYS A 91 -12.48 -16.30 3.00
C CYS A 91 -13.93 -16.71 3.36
N VAL A 92 -14.84 -15.73 3.53
CA VAL A 92 -16.27 -15.95 3.86
C VAL A 92 -17.20 -15.59 2.70
N GLY A 93 -16.65 -15.32 1.51
CA GLY A 93 -17.41 -15.03 0.29
C GLY A 93 -17.27 -13.60 -0.22
N LEU A 94 -17.87 -13.33 -1.38
CA LEU A 94 -17.80 -12.04 -2.05
C LEU A 94 -18.65 -10.98 -1.33
N GLY A 95 -18.06 -9.83 -1.02
CA GLY A 95 -18.72 -8.74 -0.28
C GLY A 95 -18.96 -9.02 1.22
N PHE A 96 -18.66 -10.22 1.68
CA PHE A 96 -18.67 -10.58 3.10
C PHE A 96 -17.28 -10.38 3.71
N SER A 97 -17.27 -9.99 4.98
CA SER A 97 -16.07 -9.92 5.81
C SER A 97 -16.38 -10.51 7.18
N LEU A 98 -15.42 -11.23 7.75
CA LEU A 98 -15.53 -11.70 9.12
C LEU A 98 -15.10 -10.56 10.05
N ALA A 99 -16.08 -9.94 10.70
CA ALA A 99 -15.90 -8.81 11.58
C ALA A 99 -15.78 -9.25 13.04
N ASP A 100 -14.63 -8.86 13.60
CA ASP A 100 -14.26 -8.76 15.00
C ASP A 100 -14.33 -10.03 15.90
N GLY A 101 -13.58 -9.99 16.99
CA GLY A 101 -13.48 -11.02 18.02
C GLY A 101 -12.07 -11.63 18.20
N ALA A 102 -11.34 -11.88 17.11
CA ALA A 102 -9.99 -12.47 17.19
C ALA A 102 -8.86 -11.43 17.24
N GLY A 103 -9.15 -10.16 16.94
CA GLY A 103 -8.17 -9.12 16.69
C GLY A 103 -7.45 -9.34 15.35
N ARG A 104 -7.49 -8.33 14.46
CA ARG A 104 -6.76 -8.36 13.21
C ARG A 104 -5.86 -7.14 13.11
N ILE A 105 -4.63 -7.36 12.66
CA ILE A 105 -3.67 -6.32 12.32
C ILE A 105 -3.20 -6.64 10.90
N THR A 106 -3.24 -5.66 10.03
CA THR A 106 -2.76 -5.79 8.65
C THR A 106 -1.78 -4.67 8.38
N GLN A 107 -0.65 -5.04 7.79
CA GLN A 107 0.39 -4.12 7.34
C GLN A 107 0.22 -3.89 5.84
N MET A 108 0.15 -2.63 5.44
CA MET A 108 0.29 -2.21 4.06
C MET A 108 1.72 -1.72 3.87
N VAL A 109 2.52 -2.55 3.21
CA VAL A 109 3.93 -2.25 2.97
C VAL A 109 4.07 -1.17 1.91
N ARG A 110 4.76 -0.08 2.23
CA ARG A 110 5.17 0.99 1.31
C ARG A 110 6.69 0.97 1.22
N GLY A 111 7.25 1.00 0.01
CA GLY A 111 8.67 0.71 -0.16
C GLY A 111 9.08 -0.71 0.29
N LYS A 112 9.76 -0.79 1.44
CA LYS A 112 10.33 -1.98 2.06
C LYS A 112 9.65 -2.25 3.41
N PRO A 113 9.38 -3.53 3.75
CA PRO A 113 8.80 -3.86 5.04
C PRO A 113 9.60 -3.26 6.19
N ASP A 114 8.91 -2.59 7.10
CA ASP A 114 9.49 -1.88 8.23
C ASP A 114 10.38 -2.76 9.13
N ASP A 115 10.09 -4.07 9.18
CA ASP A 115 10.78 -5.09 9.98
C ASP A 115 12.04 -5.68 9.32
N MET A 116 12.35 -5.31 8.08
CA MET A 116 13.58 -5.75 7.41
C MET A 116 14.82 -4.96 7.86
N SER A 117 16.02 -5.46 7.55
CA SER A 117 17.30 -4.86 7.95
C SER A 117 17.48 -3.40 7.54
N VAL A 118 16.84 -2.96 6.45
CA VAL A 118 16.87 -1.59 5.95
C VAL A 118 15.52 -0.88 6.12
N GLY A 119 14.52 -1.57 6.67
CA GLY A 119 13.19 -1.05 6.98
C GLY A 119 13.22 -0.10 8.17
N MET A 120 12.18 0.73 8.31
CA MET A 120 12.21 1.87 9.22
C MET A 120 12.41 1.50 10.71
N LEU A 121 12.04 0.28 11.14
CA LEU A 121 12.24 -0.16 12.53
C LEU A 121 13.71 -0.46 12.85
N ASN A 122 14.49 -0.91 11.86
CA ASN A 122 15.86 -1.36 12.05
C ASN A 122 16.91 -0.42 11.43
N ASN A 123 16.49 0.58 10.65
CA ASN A 123 17.38 1.46 9.93
C ASN A 123 17.94 2.59 10.84
N PRO A 124 19.26 2.66 11.06
CA PRO A 124 19.87 3.68 11.91
C PRO A 124 20.15 5.01 11.17
N TYR A 125 20.03 5.05 9.83
CA TYR A 125 20.61 6.11 9.02
C TYR A 125 19.76 7.39 8.94
N ALA A 126 18.43 7.28 8.86
CA ALA A 126 17.51 8.41 9.03
C ALA A 126 16.05 7.92 9.07
N LYS A 127 15.21 8.59 9.85
CA LYS A 127 13.76 8.51 9.71
C LYS A 127 13.31 9.61 8.74
N PRO A 128 12.09 9.55 8.16
CA PRO A 128 11.57 10.61 7.31
C PRO A 128 11.68 12.01 7.94
N SER A 129 11.50 12.11 9.27
CA SER A 129 11.60 13.35 10.04
C SER A 129 13.01 13.92 10.18
N THR A 130 14.05 13.10 10.00
CA THR A 130 15.47 13.50 10.14
C THR A 130 16.21 13.49 8.80
N PHE A 131 15.52 13.17 7.71
CA PHE A 131 16.09 13.19 6.37
C PHE A 131 16.46 14.62 5.97
N SER A 132 17.60 14.77 5.29
CA SER A 132 18.10 16.06 4.85
C SER A 132 18.77 15.90 3.50
N THR A 133 18.34 16.70 2.54
CA THR A 133 18.92 16.75 1.19
C THR A 133 20.30 17.39 1.15
N SER A 134 20.73 18.06 2.23
CA SER A 134 22.07 18.63 2.36
C SER A 134 23.10 17.62 2.87
N ASN A 135 22.67 16.47 3.39
CA ASN A 135 23.56 15.41 3.86
C ASN A 135 23.84 14.42 2.72
N THR A 136 25.07 14.42 2.22
CA THR A 136 25.50 13.54 1.12
C THR A 136 25.39 12.05 1.46
N ASN A 137 25.54 11.67 2.73
CA ASN A 137 25.37 10.27 3.17
C ASN A 137 23.90 9.83 3.08
N HIS A 138 22.94 10.71 3.37
CA HIS A 138 21.51 10.40 3.24
C HIS A 138 21.12 10.23 1.76
N LEU A 139 21.60 11.12 0.89
CA LEU A 139 21.37 11.01 -0.56
C LEU A 139 22.00 9.74 -1.14
N TYR A 140 23.21 9.38 -0.69
CA TYR A 140 23.88 8.15 -1.11
C TYR A 140 23.13 6.90 -0.64
N ALA A 141 22.69 6.87 0.63
CA ALA A 141 21.92 5.75 1.17
C ALA A 141 20.55 5.58 0.48
N LEU A 142 19.87 6.69 0.15
CA LEU A 142 18.62 6.66 -0.60
C LEU A 142 18.81 6.16 -2.04
N SER A 143 19.88 6.58 -2.73
CA SER A 143 20.13 6.17 -4.12
C SER A 143 20.56 4.71 -4.28
N HIS A 144 21.11 4.10 -3.22
CA HIS A 144 21.55 2.71 -3.21
C HIS A 144 20.60 1.76 -2.46
N ASP A 145 19.33 2.17 -2.24
CA ASP A 145 18.33 1.35 -1.58
C ASP A 145 18.67 0.93 -0.13
N PHE A 146 19.55 1.66 0.56
CA PHE A 146 19.87 1.43 1.98
C PHE A 146 19.00 2.23 2.94
N LEU A 147 18.17 3.12 2.42
CA LEU A 147 17.24 3.94 3.18
C LEU A 147 15.83 3.77 2.63
N ASP A 148 14.86 3.63 3.54
CA ASP A 148 13.44 3.75 3.23
C ASP A 148 12.87 4.97 3.95
N LEU A 149 12.13 5.79 3.21
CA LEU A 149 11.49 7.00 3.71
C LEU A 149 9.95 6.88 3.68
N GLU A 150 9.41 5.76 3.21
CA GLU A 150 7.99 5.49 3.15
C GLU A 150 7.59 4.58 4.32
N PRO A 151 7.01 5.11 5.41
CA PRO A 151 6.58 4.27 6.52
C PRO A 151 5.42 3.35 6.10
N ASP A 152 5.42 2.12 6.62
CA ASP A 152 4.31 1.20 6.43
C ASP A 152 3.06 1.69 7.17
N THR A 153 1.89 1.35 6.64
CA THR A 153 0.61 1.67 7.28
C THR A 153 0.03 0.42 7.93
N TYR A 154 -0.15 0.46 9.25
CA TYR A 154 -0.78 -0.61 10.00
C TYR A 154 -2.23 -0.27 10.27
N LEU A 155 -3.10 -1.19 9.93
CA LEU A 155 -4.54 -1.09 10.15
C LEU A 155 -4.96 -2.21 11.09
N TYR A 156 -5.71 -1.87 12.12
CA TYR A 156 -6.17 -2.81 13.12
C TYR A 156 -7.67 -2.70 13.36
N ASN A 157 -8.26 -3.83 13.73
CA ASN A 157 -9.61 -3.91 14.23
C ASN A 157 -9.68 -5.01 15.30
N PHE A 158 -9.99 -4.62 16.53
CA PHE A 158 -10.15 -5.53 17.65
C PHE A 158 -11.14 -4.99 18.67
N ASN A 159 -12.10 -5.82 19.06
CA ASN A 159 -13.02 -5.64 20.18
C ASN A 159 -13.59 -4.21 20.28
N GLY A 160 -14.14 -3.71 19.17
CA GLY A 160 -14.73 -2.36 19.10
C GLY A 160 -13.73 -1.20 18.98
N ARG A 161 -12.43 -1.49 18.83
CA ARG A 161 -11.40 -0.49 18.52
C ARG A 161 -10.85 -0.75 17.12
N SER A 162 -10.76 0.31 16.33
CA SER A 162 -10.17 0.27 14.98
C SER A 162 -9.29 1.49 14.74
N GLY A 163 -8.29 1.34 13.87
CA GLY A 163 -7.36 2.40 13.47
C GLY A 163 -6.47 1.99 12.32
#